data_AF-A0A662PBJ4-F1
#
_entry.id   AF-A0A662PBJ4-F1
#
_cell.length_a   1.000
_cell.length_b   1.000
_cell.length_c   1.000
_cell.angle_alpha   90.00
_cell.angle_beta   90.00
_cell.angle_gamma   90.00
#
_symmetry.space_group_name_H-M   'P 1'
#
loop_
_entity.id
_entity.type
_entity.pdbx_description
1 polymer ?
#
loop_
_entity_poly.entity_id
_entity_poly.type
_entity_poly.pdbx_seq_one_letter_code
_entity_poly.pdbx_strand_id
1 'polypeptide(L)'
;MKEKLAGIFVIAIVFLSMCAETPEEKKLTVSKFVFCTEVLQNGEYTPRSNSEFSAGENINIYFELEGVETKDNSVSLKWDSLKIYKEGNLIDEKYNVLSYDQSFDTDISYVWMSRPITITEPGNYEVEIKVIDNYTGKEVTAKESFKVIGEGTSTPSPTSAPEGKEKDIDVTYYYFLKVPSATYHLFGNVYENYVDVEITNNSSEKIRAKVEAQIMNFTNASFQTVDIPAGQKITVSLTPPLMPNALNMLSEQKRTNFHIKVTYIESGEEKLVFEDTQPVTMLAKRDMVLWMQNIDFRDNIAAWVTPNDPAIDQFFSVAKRYMPGGTFLGHLADEEGITNQVEKIYYTLKKEYKISYVSTPDFRIYNNGEDVIQRIRFPSETLKSGMGNCIETAVLFASLLEALQLNTAIILRPGHAYVAYQNHEYWYFIETTLLGEEDVTFYDALRIGLSNYNEDEPHLNNNEEAYRAIFIDDCRDAGISPIEG
;
A
#
# COMPACT_ATOMS: atom_id res chain seq x y z
N MET A 1 -15.48 10.13 -0.34
CA MET A 1 -16.40 9.46 0.61
C MET A 1 -17.77 10.15 0.67
N LYS A 2 -17.85 11.45 1.01
CA LYS A 2 -19.11 12.23 1.02
C LYS A 2 -19.93 12.10 -0.27
N GLU A 3 -19.33 12.09 -1.46
CA GLU A 3 -20.10 11.97 -2.72
C GLU A 3 -20.61 10.54 -3.04
N LYS A 4 -19.92 9.48 -2.61
CA LYS A 4 -20.35 8.08 -2.83
C LYS A 4 -21.33 7.56 -1.77
N LEU A 5 -21.25 8.12 -0.55
CA LEU A 5 -22.19 7.86 0.55
C LEU A 5 -23.28 8.94 0.67
N ALA A 6 -23.28 9.97 -0.19
CA ALA A 6 -24.21 11.11 -0.16
C ALA A 6 -25.70 10.75 -0.38
N GLY A 7 -26.03 9.51 -0.73
CA GLY A 7 -27.42 9.06 -0.87
C GLY A 7 -28.19 8.86 0.44
N ILE A 8 -27.65 9.33 1.58
CA ILE A 8 -28.34 9.31 2.87
C ILE A 8 -29.28 10.52 2.95
N PHE A 9 -30.55 10.33 2.56
CA PHE A 9 -31.65 11.18 3.01
C PHE A 9 -32.44 10.48 4.11
N VAL A 10 -32.15 10.85 5.36
CA VAL A 10 -33.04 10.63 6.50
C VAL A 10 -34.15 11.68 6.45
N ILE A 11 -35.41 11.27 6.56
CA ILE A 11 -36.58 12.16 6.61
C ILE A 11 -36.52 13.00 7.91
N ALA A 12 -36.15 14.30 7.83
CA ALA A 12 -36.72 15.43 8.60
C ALA A 12 -36.07 16.84 8.32
N ILE A 13 -36.78 17.71 7.57
CA ILE A 13 -37.02 19.18 7.74
C ILE A 13 -35.86 20.24 7.90
N VAL A 14 -35.67 21.03 6.83
CA VAL A 14 -35.55 22.54 6.63
C VAL A 14 -34.33 23.42 7.07
N PHE A 15 -33.61 23.93 6.03
CA PHE A 15 -32.92 25.22 5.72
C PHE A 15 -32.19 26.14 6.75
N LEU A 16 -30.95 26.57 6.40
CA LEU A 16 -30.60 27.97 6.01
C LEU A 16 -29.15 28.12 5.46
N SER A 17 -29.00 29.01 4.47
CA SER A 17 -27.78 29.38 3.72
C SER A 17 -27.07 30.59 4.34
N MET A 18 -25.73 30.63 4.28
CA MET A 18 -24.93 31.88 4.38
C MET A 18 -23.82 31.90 3.32
N CYS A 19 -23.66 33.05 2.66
CA CYS A 19 -22.65 33.35 1.65
C CYS A 19 -21.27 33.61 2.30
N ALA A 20 -20.19 33.12 1.69
CA ALA A 20 -18.81 33.39 2.10
C ALA A 20 -18.17 34.52 1.27
N GLU A 21 -17.40 35.37 1.94
CA GLU A 21 -16.47 36.35 1.34
C GLU A 21 -15.25 35.62 0.75
N THR A 22 -14.68 36.14 -0.35
CA THR A 22 -13.48 35.58 -1.00
C THR A 22 -12.21 35.88 -0.19
N PRO A 23 -11.43 34.86 0.25
CA PRO A 23 -10.18 35.07 0.98
C PRO A 23 -9.00 35.47 0.07
N GLU A 24 -8.04 36.23 0.61
CA GLU A 24 -6.73 36.50 0.00
C GLU A 24 -5.94 35.20 -0.26
N GLU A 25 -5.25 35.13 -1.40
CA GLU A 25 -4.52 33.94 -1.86
C GLU A 25 -3.21 33.73 -1.06
N LYS A 26 -3.12 32.65 -0.27
CA LYS A 26 -1.90 32.30 0.49
C LYS A 26 -0.79 31.77 -0.44
N LYS A 27 0.47 32.15 -0.17
CA LYS A 27 1.66 31.66 -0.89
C LYS A 27 2.33 30.52 -0.11
N LEU A 28 2.65 29.41 -0.78
CA LEU A 28 3.34 28.27 -0.20
C LEU A 28 4.84 28.60 0.05
N THR A 29 5.33 28.40 1.28
CA THR A 29 6.71 28.68 1.68
C THR A 29 7.23 27.64 2.69
N VAL A 30 8.55 27.41 2.73
CA VAL A 30 9.20 26.59 3.78
C VAL A 30 9.55 27.50 4.96
N SER A 31 8.95 27.25 6.13
CA SER A 31 9.21 28.00 7.36
C SER A 31 10.37 27.38 8.17
N LYS A 32 10.66 26.09 7.95
CA LYS A 32 11.74 25.38 8.65
C LYS A 32 12.27 24.22 7.83
N PHE A 33 13.59 24.04 7.86
CA PHE A 33 14.30 22.89 7.31
C PHE A 33 15.36 22.47 8.33
N VAL A 34 15.25 21.28 8.90
CA VAL A 34 16.19 20.79 9.91
C VAL A 34 16.59 19.34 9.65
N PHE A 35 17.84 19.03 9.97
CA PHE A 35 18.30 17.65 10.07
C PHE A 35 18.01 17.09 11.45
N CYS A 36 17.69 15.80 11.52
CA CYS A 36 17.26 15.14 12.74
C CYS A 36 17.97 13.81 12.95
N THR A 37 18.16 13.42 14.21
CA THR A 37 18.60 12.05 14.53
C THR A 37 17.44 11.05 14.39
N GLU A 38 16.22 11.50 14.66
CA GLU A 38 15.01 10.70 14.60
C GLU A 38 13.80 11.61 14.33
N VAL A 39 12.79 11.09 13.62
CA VAL A 39 11.48 11.71 13.41
C VAL A 39 10.42 10.67 13.75
N LEU A 40 9.52 10.98 14.67
CA LEU A 40 8.42 10.14 15.12
C LEU A 40 7.15 10.46 14.32
N GLN A 41 6.23 9.49 14.23
CA GLN A 41 5.00 9.60 13.43
C GLN A 41 4.07 10.75 13.86
N ASN A 42 4.17 11.24 15.10
CA ASN A 42 3.39 12.36 15.62
C ASN A 42 4.00 13.75 15.29
N GLY A 43 5.04 13.80 14.44
CA GLY A 43 5.74 15.05 14.10
C GLY A 43 6.77 15.49 15.14
N GLU A 44 6.93 14.77 16.24
CA GLU A 44 8.04 14.99 17.15
C GLU A 44 9.34 14.55 16.48
N TYR A 45 10.37 15.38 16.59
CA TYR A 45 11.68 15.10 16.01
C TYR A 45 12.77 15.54 16.97
N THR A 46 13.93 14.87 16.90
CA THR A 46 15.11 15.27 17.67
C THR A 46 16.07 16.04 16.76
N PRO A 47 16.19 17.38 16.89
CA PRO A 47 17.05 18.18 16.02
C PRO A 47 18.53 17.82 16.17
N ARG A 48 19.23 17.71 15.04
CA ARG A 48 20.68 17.63 14.97
C ARG A 48 21.25 19.03 14.78
N SER A 49 21.60 19.70 15.87
CA SER A 49 21.95 21.13 15.87
C SER A 49 23.24 21.49 15.12
N ASN A 50 24.16 20.55 14.90
CA ASN A 50 25.41 20.78 14.19
C ASN A 50 25.38 20.34 12.70
N SER A 51 24.31 19.68 12.25
CA SER A 51 24.23 19.09 10.90
C SER A 51 25.44 18.23 10.51
N GLU A 52 26.14 17.63 11.49
CA GLU A 52 27.27 16.72 11.24
C GLU A 52 26.86 15.28 11.54
N PHE A 53 27.17 14.36 10.64
CA PHE A 53 26.80 12.95 10.68
C PHE A 53 28.03 12.07 10.51
N SER A 54 28.10 10.92 11.17
CA SER A 54 29.17 9.97 10.95
C SER A 54 29.01 9.29 9.59
N ALA A 55 30.11 8.89 8.94
CA ALA A 55 30.05 8.07 7.74
C ALA A 55 29.18 6.81 7.98
N GLY A 56 28.15 6.62 7.16
CA GLY A 56 27.17 5.53 7.27
C GLY A 56 26.07 5.74 8.33
N GLU A 57 26.03 6.89 9.01
CA GLU A 57 24.93 7.26 9.90
C GLU A 57 23.67 7.59 9.07
N ASN A 58 22.50 7.28 9.62
CA ASN A 58 21.21 7.68 9.04
C ASN A 58 21.01 9.18 9.22
N ILE A 59 20.66 9.86 8.12
CA ILE A 59 20.42 11.29 8.05
C ILE A 59 18.92 11.48 7.78
N ASN A 60 18.18 11.97 8.78
CA ASN A 60 16.76 12.28 8.64
C ASN A 60 16.58 13.77 8.37
N ILE A 61 15.56 14.10 7.57
CA ILE A 61 15.19 15.48 7.26
C ILE A 61 13.74 15.71 7.67
N TYR A 62 13.50 16.84 8.33
CA TYR A 62 12.19 17.34 8.71
C TYR A 62 12.04 18.79 8.24
N PHE A 63 10.88 19.12 7.66
CA PHE A 63 10.59 20.48 7.23
C PHE A 63 9.14 20.88 7.50
N GLU A 64 8.95 22.18 7.80
CA GLU A 64 7.65 22.80 8.05
C GLU A 64 7.31 23.76 6.89
N LEU A 65 6.04 23.79 6.52
CA LEU A 65 5.47 24.58 5.44
C LEU A 65 4.42 25.55 6.00
N GLU A 66 4.41 26.75 5.44
CA GLU A 66 3.39 27.77 5.65
C GLU A 66 2.65 28.06 4.33
N GLY A 67 1.37 28.43 4.44
CA GLY A 67 0.55 28.76 3.28
C GLY A 67 0.06 27.55 2.48
N VAL A 68 0.02 26.37 3.11
CA VAL A 68 -0.60 25.15 2.56
C VAL A 68 -2.12 25.30 2.55
N GLU A 69 -2.76 24.86 1.47
CA GLU A 69 -4.22 24.86 1.35
C GLU A 69 -4.82 23.73 2.19
N THR A 70 -5.88 24.07 2.94
CA THR A 70 -6.62 23.10 3.76
C THR A 70 -8.00 22.87 3.17
N LYS A 71 -8.41 21.61 3.04
CA LYS A 71 -9.79 21.21 2.68
C LYS A 71 -10.31 20.25 3.75
N ASP A 72 -11.46 20.55 4.35
CA ASP A 72 -12.02 19.74 5.45
C ASP A 72 -10.99 19.45 6.57
N ASN A 73 -10.18 20.46 6.97
CA ASN A 73 -9.06 20.34 7.92
C ASN A 73 -7.95 19.33 7.56
N SER A 74 -7.91 18.87 6.31
CA SER A 74 -6.81 18.05 5.77
C SER A 74 -5.88 18.90 4.92
N VAL A 75 -4.60 18.50 4.86
CA VAL A 75 -3.69 18.95 3.81
C VAL A 75 -3.23 17.76 2.99
N SER A 76 -2.97 17.99 1.70
CA SER A 76 -2.42 16.99 0.82
C SER A 76 -1.13 17.51 0.21
N LEU A 77 -0.01 16.87 0.58
CA LEU A 77 1.33 17.29 0.18
C LEU A 77 2.05 16.16 -0.55
N LYS A 78 2.90 16.52 -1.50
CA LYS A 78 3.76 15.58 -2.22
C LYS A 78 5.19 16.14 -2.21
N TRP A 79 6.16 15.39 -1.68
CA TRP A 79 7.56 15.64 -2.04
C TRP A 79 7.71 15.16 -3.49
N ASP A 80 8.08 16.07 -4.39
CA ASP A 80 8.29 15.79 -5.82
C ASP A 80 9.71 15.27 -6.13
N SER A 81 10.74 15.99 -5.66
CA SER A 81 12.15 15.59 -5.81
C SER A 81 12.99 15.90 -4.58
N LEU A 82 14.01 15.08 -4.34
CA LEU A 82 15.10 15.31 -3.39
C LEU A 82 16.42 15.12 -4.13
N LYS A 83 17.25 16.16 -4.18
CA LYS A 83 18.57 16.14 -4.82
C LYS A 83 19.66 16.31 -3.78
N ILE A 84 20.74 15.55 -3.88
CA ILE A 84 21.91 15.65 -3.02
C ILE A 84 23.08 16.09 -3.87
N TYR A 85 23.76 17.14 -3.41
CA TYR A 85 24.95 17.68 -4.04
C TYR A 85 26.16 17.49 -3.13
N LYS A 86 27.32 17.21 -3.73
CA LYS A 86 28.62 17.23 -3.08
C LYS A 86 29.51 18.24 -3.79
N GLU A 87 30.00 19.23 -3.05
CA GLU A 87 30.83 20.32 -3.60
C GLU A 87 30.20 20.98 -4.86
N GLY A 88 28.87 21.11 -4.87
CA GLY A 88 28.12 21.70 -5.97
C GLY A 88 27.79 20.77 -7.15
N ASN A 89 28.28 19.52 -7.15
CA ASN A 89 27.91 18.52 -8.14
C ASN A 89 26.74 17.69 -7.64
N LEU A 90 25.70 17.50 -8.46
CA LEU A 90 24.60 16.59 -8.17
C LEU A 90 25.14 15.16 -8.12
N ILE A 91 25.01 14.49 -6.98
CA ILE A 91 25.49 13.12 -6.77
C ILE A 91 24.36 12.10 -6.59
N ASP A 92 23.17 12.56 -6.19
CA ASP A 92 22.00 11.71 -6.07
C ASP A 92 20.72 12.53 -6.30
N GLU A 93 19.71 11.91 -6.87
CA GLU A 93 18.40 12.50 -7.09
C GLU A 93 17.34 11.42 -6.91
N LYS A 94 16.37 11.70 -6.04
CA LYS A 94 15.27 10.81 -5.68
C LYS A 94 13.96 11.51 -6.00
N TYR A 95 13.07 10.80 -6.67
CA TYR A 95 11.70 11.26 -6.90
C TYR A 95 10.78 10.48 -5.99
N ASN A 96 9.76 11.13 -5.46
CA ASN A 96 8.67 10.45 -4.76
C ASN A 96 7.38 10.77 -5.50
N VAL A 97 6.64 9.74 -5.92
CA VAL A 97 5.42 9.90 -6.75
C VAL A 97 4.16 9.78 -5.89
N LEU A 98 4.26 9.38 -4.63
CA LEU A 98 3.13 9.19 -3.73
C LEU A 98 2.71 10.50 -3.04
N SER A 99 1.41 10.80 -3.09
CA SER A 99 0.76 11.83 -2.28
C SER A 99 0.73 11.41 -0.82
N TYR A 100 1.22 12.28 0.07
CA TYR A 100 1.14 12.11 1.51
C TYR A 100 -0.07 12.92 2.00
N ASP A 101 -1.18 12.24 2.23
CA ASP A 101 -2.36 12.87 2.84
C ASP A 101 -2.18 12.84 4.36
N GLN A 102 -2.09 14.02 4.98
CA GLN A 102 -2.01 14.17 6.44
C GLN A 102 -3.04 15.20 6.90
N SER A 103 -3.77 14.87 7.96
CA SER A 103 -4.64 15.82 8.66
C SER A 103 -3.86 16.46 9.80
N PHE A 104 -3.76 17.78 9.81
CA PHE A 104 -3.11 18.54 10.89
C PHE A 104 -4.15 19.39 11.62
N ASP A 105 -4.14 19.36 12.96
CA ASP A 105 -4.96 20.26 13.80
C ASP A 105 -4.39 21.70 13.89
N THR A 106 -3.34 22.03 13.10
CA THR A 106 -2.60 23.30 13.19
C THR A 106 -2.33 23.93 11.83
N ASP A 107 -2.15 25.25 11.79
CA ASP A 107 -1.78 26.01 10.58
C ASP A 107 -0.38 25.69 10.02
N ILE A 108 0.43 24.92 10.77
CA ILE A 108 1.75 24.46 10.35
C ILE A 108 1.63 23.02 9.87
N SER A 109 1.95 22.79 8.60
CA SER A 109 2.07 21.45 8.03
C SER A 109 3.53 21.05 7.98
N TYR A 110 3.84 19.79 8.21
CA TYR A 110 5.21 19.29 8.12
C TYR A 110 5.30 18.05 7.25
N VAL A 111 6.49 17.80 6.74
CA VAL A 111 6.81 16.59 5.98
C VAL A 111 8.19 16.12 6.43
N TRP A 112 8.36 14.80 6.46
CA TRP A 112 9.64 14.18 6.76
C TRP A 112 9.93 13.07 5.74
N MET A 113 11.19 12.68 5.67
CA MET A 113 11.59 11.56 4.82
C MET A 113 11.23 10.24 5.50
N SER A 114 10.44 9.39 4.82
CA SER A 114 10.13 8.03 5.29
C SER A 114 11.33 7.08 5.26
N ARG A 115 12.39 7.43 4.52
CA ARG A 115 13.66 6.71 4.46
C ARG A 115 14.82 7.68 4.69
N PRO A 116 15.73 7.43 5.64
CA PRO A 116 16.89 8.28 5.86
C PRO A 116 17.84 8.25 4.65
N ILE A 117 18.62 9.31 4.51
CA ILE A 117 19.78 9.35 3.62
C ILE A 117 20.95 8.67 4.34
N THR A 118 21.75 7.87 3.63
CA THR A 118 22.98 7.27 4.17
C THR A 118 24.14 7.62 3.25
N ILE A 119 25.17 8.26 3.79
CA ILE A 119 26.37 8.65 3.05
C ILE A 119 27.59 8.13 3.79
N THR A 120 28.43 7.39 3.09
CA THR A 120 29.63 6.73 3.64
C THR A 120 30.91 7.52 3.37
N GLU A 121 30.90 8.44 2.42
CA GLU A 121 32.06 9.25 2.09
C GLU A 121 32.06 10.57 2.89
N PRO A 122 33.13 10.87 3.67
CA PRO A 122 33.23 12.15 4.36
C PRO A 122 33.25 13.34 3.39
N GLY A 123 32.63 14.45 3.77
CA GLY A 123 32.55 15.63 2.91
C GLY A 123 31.47 16.62 3.32
N ASN A 124 31.37 17.70 2.56
CA ASN A 124 30.29 18.68 2.68
C ASN A 124 29.25 18.42 1.59
N TYR A 125 27.98 18.41 2.00
CA TYR A 125 26.85 18.06 1.16
C TYR A 125 25.76 19.13 1.27
N GLU A 126 24.98 19.28 0.21
CA GLU A 126 23.76 20.09 0.16
C GLU A 126 22.61 19.19 -0.28
N VAL A 127 21.43 19.35 0.32
CA VAL A 127 20.21 18.67 -0.10
C VAL A 127 19.19 19.72 -0.56
N GLU A 128 18.56 19.49 -1.70
CA GLU A 128 17.47 20.30 -2.25
C GLU A 128 16.19 19.47 -2.25
N ILE A 129 15.11 19.98 -1.67
CA ILE A 129 13.81 19.33 -1.63
C ILE A 129 12.79 20.20 -2.37
N LYS A 130 12.00 19.58 -3.22
CA LYS A 130 10.84 20.19 -3.89
C LYS A 130 9.55 19.54 -3.38
N VAL A 131 8.58 20.36 -3.01
CA VAL A 131 7.29 19.95 -2.44
C VAL A 131 6.15 20.62 -3.21
N ILE A 132 5.06 19.88 -3.38
CA ILE A 132 3.85 20.31 -4.08
C ILE A 132 2.66 20.17 -3.13
N ASP A 133 1.83 21.21 -3.07
CA ASP A 133 0.49 21.15 -2.50
C ASP A 133 -0.45 20.53 -3.55
N ASN A 134 -0.99 19.34 -3.27
CA ASN A 134 -1.80 18.59 -4.24
C ASN A 134 -3.19 19.22 -4.49
N TYR A 135 -3.67 20.09 -3.59
CA TYR A 135 -4.97 20.74 -3.76
C TYR A 135 -4.90 21.96 -4.68
N THR A 136 -3.76 22.64 -4.71
CA THR A 136 -3.59 23.87 -5.51
C THR A 136 -2.59 23.73 -6.65
N GLY A 137 -1.73 22.70 -6.62
CA GLY A 137 -0.59 22.55 -7.51
C GLY A 137 0.54 23.53 -7.25
N LYS A 138 0.49 24.31 -6.15
CA LYS A 138 1.57 25.24 -5.78
C LYS A 138 2.80 24.45 -5.36
N GLU A 139 3.97 24.92 -5.76
CA GLU A 139 5.24 24.25 -5.49
C GLU A 139 6.18 25.13 -4.67
N VAL A 140 7.02 24.51 -3.86
CA VAL A 140 8.10 25.18 -3.12
C VAL A 140 9.37 24.33 -3.16
N THR A 141 10.52 24.99 -3.24
CA THR A 141 11.85 24.35 -3.21
C THR A 141 12.69 24.98 -2.11
N ALA A 142 13.38 24.16 -1.33
CA ALA A 142 14.32 24.60 -0.30
C ALA A 142 15.60 23.77 -0.32
N LYS A 143 16.69 24.36 0.19
CA LYS A 143 18.02 23.77 0.25
C LYS A 143 18.59 23.87 1.65
N GLU A 144 19.35 22.86 2.09
CA GLU A 144 20.08 22.91 3.35
C GLU A 144 21.38 22.09 3.31
N SER A 145 22.37 22.46 4.11
CA SER A 145 23.72 21.86 4.07
C SER A 145 24.02 21.00 5.30
N PHE A 146 24.69 19.87 5.08
CA PHE A 146 25.18 18.98 6.14
C PHE A 146 26.59 18.47 5.83
N LYS A 147 27.22 17.88 6.84
CA LYS A 147 28.59 17.38 6.74
C LYS A 147 28.68 15.94 7.24
N VAL A 148 29.44 15.13 6.53
CA VAL A 148 29.75 13.76 6.95
C VAL A 148 31.18 13.70 7.47
N ILE A 149 31.35 13.23 8.71
CA ILE A 149 32.60 13.13 9.46
C ILE A 149 32.97 11.67 9.72
N GLY A 150 34.25 11.36 9.78
CA GLY A 150 34.74 10.02 10.08
C GLY A 150 36.07 9.74 9.39
N GLU A 151 36.81 8.75 9.88
CA GLU A 151 37.83 8.11 9.05
C GLU A 151 37.06 7.49 7.89
N GLY A 152 37.25 8.04 6.68
CA GLY A 152 36.74 7.38 5.49
C GLY A 152 37.16 5.93 5.58
N THR A 153 36.23 4.99 5.43
CA THR A 153 36.64 3.62 5.14
C THR A 153 37.49 3.76 3.90
N SER A 154 38.82 3.71 4.09
CA SER A 154 39.77 3.70 3.00
C SER A 154 39.27 2.61 2.09
N THR A 155 38.80 2.99 0.91
CA THR A 155 38.80 2.09 -0.24
C THR A 155 40.15 1.40 -0.18
N PRO A 156 40.21 0.05 -0.13
CA PRO A 156 41.50 -0.60 -0.14
C PRO A 156 42.24 -0.08 -1.39
N SER A 157 43.33 0.65 -1.17
CA SER A 157 44.24 1.01 -2.25
C SER A 157 44.72 -0.29 -2.91
N PRO A 158 44.93 -0.26 -4.23
CA PRO A 158 45.00 -1.45 -5.06
C PRO A 158 46.18 -2.30 -4.63
N THR A 159 45.91 -3.43 -3.99
CA THR A 159 46.82 -4.57 -4.06
C THR A 159 46.89 -4.93 -5.53
N SER A 160 48.10 -4.77 -6.10
CA SER A 160 48.50 -5.13 -7.47
C SER A 160 47.41 -5.84 -8.28
N ALA A 161 46.88 -5.12 -9.26
CA ALA A 161 45.89 -5.57 -10.21
C ALA A 161 46.10 -7.04 -10.61
N PRO A 162 45.09 -7.91 -10.46
CA PRO A 162 44.81 -8.85 -11.51
C PRO A 162 44.43 -8.00 -12.73
N GLU A 163 45.17 -8.16 -13.82
CA GLU A 163 44.92 -7.48 -15.09
C GLU A 163 43.44 -7.56 -15.50
N GLY A 164 42.81 -6.38 -15.72
CA GLY A 164 41.59 -6.21 -16.51
C GLY A 164 40.25 -6.11 -15.73
N LYS A 165 39.90 -4.93 -15.20
CA LYS A 165 38.48 -4.54 -15.06
C LYS A 165 38.13 -3.61 -16.22
N GLU A 166 37.35 -4.11 -17.18
CA GLU A 166 37.23 -3.47 -18.50
C GLU A 166 36.23 -2.30 -18.56
N LYS A 167 35.31 -2.12 -17.59
CA LYS A 167 34.42 -0.94 -17.47
C LYS A 167 34.05 -0.65 -15.99
N ASP A 168 33.99 0.62 -15.62
CA ASP A 168 33.65 1.10 -14.26
C ASP A 168 32.14 1.36 -14.14
N ILE A 169 31.47 0.53 -13.33
CA ILE A 169 30.00 0.51 -13.21
C ILE A 169 29.64 0.30 -11.74
N ASP A 170 28.84 1.22 -11.19
CA ASP A 170 28.29 1.11 -9.85
C ASP A 170 26.83 0.62 -9.89
N VAL A 171 26.46 -0.21 -8.93
CA VAL A 171 25.11 -0.79 -8.80
C VAL A 171 24.61 -0.63 -7.37
N THR A 172 23.42 -0.05 -7.22
CA THR A 172 22.67 0.02 -5.96
C THR A 172 21.26 -0.51 -6.21
N TYR A 173 20.65 -1.20 -5.24
CA TYR A 173 19.30 -1.73 -5.42
C TYR A 173 18.46 -1.68 -4.14
N TYR A 174 17.15 -1.53 -4.30
CA TYR A 174 16.16 -1.36 -3.24
C TYR A 174 15.05 -2.39 -3.41
N TYR A 175 14.67 -3.08 -2.33
CA TYR A 175 13.69 -4.17 -2.36
C TYR A 175 12.99 -4.33 -1.01
N PHE A 176 11.88 -5.07 -0.98
CA PHE A 176 11.17 -5.41 0.26
C PHE A 176 11.74 -6.66 0.92
N LEU A 177 12.17 -6.54 2.19
CA LEU A 177 12.65 -7.66 3.01
C LEU A 177 11.56 -8.71 3.32
N LYS A 178 10.32 -8.24 3.51
CA LYS A 178 9.13 -9.08 3.63
C LYS A 178 8.32 -8.95 2.36
N VAL A 179 8.04 -10.07 1.72
CA VAL A 179 7.29 -10.13 0.47
C VAL A 179 5.83 -10.41 0.80
N PRO A 180 4.89 -9.48 0.53
CA PRO A 180 3.46 -9.72 0.71
C PRO A 180 2.94 -10.68 -0.36
N SER A 181 3.27 -11.96 -0.23
CA SER A 181 3.13 -12.97 -1.27
C SER A 181 1.72 -13.02 -1.85
N ALA A 182 0.69 -12.94 -0.98
CA ALA A 182 -0.71 -13.01 -1.39
C ALA A 182 -1.12 -11.90 -2.36
N THR A 183 -0.55 -10.70 -2.22
CA THR A 183 -0.85 -9.52 -3.04
C THR A 183 0.33 -9.13 -3.93
N TYR A 184 1.29 -10.02 -4.11
CA TYR A 184 2.51 -9.74 -4.88
C TYR A 184 2.21 -9.40 -6.35
N HIS A 185 1.12 -9.94 -6.91
CA HIS A 185 0.66 -9.64 -8.26
C HIS A 185 0.25 -8.17 -8.47
N LEU A 186 0.10 -7.40 -7.39
CA LEU A 186 -0.22 -5.98 -7.45
C LEU A 186 1.03 -5.10 -7.67
N PHE A 187 2.25 -5.63 -7.49
CA PHE A 187 3.50 -4.91 -7.75
C PHE A 187 3.77 -4.75 -9.25
N GLY A 188 4.21 -3.56 -9.65
CA GLY A 188 4.37 -3.17 -11.05
C GLY A 188 3.07 -2.76 -11.77
N ASN A 189 1.94 -2.71 -11.05
CA ASN A 189 0.66 -2.25 -11.56
C ASN A 189 -0.03 -1.27 -10.59
N VAL A 190 -0.40 -1.75 -9.40
CA VAL A 190 -0.99 -0.94 -8.33
C VAL A 190 0.10 -0.28 -7.49
N TYR A 191 1.11 -1.07 -7.16
CA TYR A 191 2.31 -0.60 -6.46
C TYR A 191 3.46 -0.46 -7.43
N GLU A 192 4.50 0.27 -6.99
CA GLU A 192 5.80 0.25 -7.65
C GLU A 192 6.33 -1.18 -7.79
N ASN A 193 7.37 -1.33 -8.62
CA ASN A 193 7.97 -2.64 -8.82
C ASN A 193 8.60 -3.17 -7.53
N TYR A 194 8.74 -4.50 -7.44
CA TYR A 194 9.29 -5.14 -6.26
C TYR A 194 10.74 -4.72 -5.96
N VAL A 195 11.54 -4.53 -7.02
CA VAL A 195 12.93 -4.08 -6.92
C VAL A 195 13.21 -2.94 -7.88
N ASP A 196 13.95 -1.93 -7.41
CA ASP A 196 14.59 -0.91 -8.22
C ASP A 196 16.09 -1.08 -8.18
N VAL A 197 16.74 -1.03 -9.35
CA VAL A 197 18.17 -1.22 -9.53
C VAL A 197 18.74 0.01 -10.22
N GLU A 198 19.48 0.80 -9.46
CA GLU A 198 20.21 1.96 -9.97
C GLU A 198 21.57 1.53 -10.49
N ILE A 199 21.87 1.88 -11.73
CA ILE A 199 23.14 1.55 -12.39
C ILE A 199 23.77 2.84 -12.89
N THR A 200 24.97 3.12 -12.43
CA THR A 200 25.76 4.28 -12.86
C THR A 200 26.91 3.82 -13.75
N ASN A 201 26.98 4.36 -14.96
CA ASN A 201 28.08 4.13 -15.88
C ASN A 201 29.17 5.19 -15.68
N ASN A 202 30.23 4.87 -14.94
CA ASN A 202 31.37 5.78 -14.74
C ASN A 202 32.41 5.69 -15.88
N SER A 203 32.19 4.79 -16.85
CA SER A 203 33.09 4.64 -18.00
C SER A 203 32.89 5.75 -19.05
N SER A 204 33.86 5.90 -19.93
CA SER A 204 33.86 6.88 -21.02
C SER A 204 33.00 6.49 -22.22
N GLU A 205 32.45 5.27 -22.23
CA GLU A 205 31.69 4.73 -23.35
C GLU A 205 30.28 4.35 -22.91
N LYS A 206 29.35 4.32 -23.88
CA LYS A 206 28.05 3.71 -23.67
C LYS A 206 28.22 2.21 -23.34
N ILE A 207 27.44 1.73 -22.38
CA ILE A 207 27.31 0.30 -22.07
C ILE A 207 25.89 -0.17 -22.27
N ARG A 208 25.77 -1.44 -22.67
CA ARG A 208 24.50 -2.15 -22.68
C ARG A 208 24.50 -3.12 -21.51
N ALA A 209 23.71 -2.84 -20.48
CA ALA A 209 23.62 -3.66 -19.28
C ALA A 209 22.35 -4.52 -19.30
N LYS A 210 22.42 -5.74 -18.77
CA LYS A 210 21.27 -6.58 -18.47
C LYS A 210 21.16 -6.71 -16.95
N VAL A 211 20.02 -6.33 -16.41
CA VAL A 211 19.65 -6.52 -15.01
C VAL A 211 18.71 -7.70 -14.94
N GLU A 212 19.02 -8.68 -14.10
CA GLU A 212 18.21 -9.86 -13.86
C GLU A 212 17.96 -9.99 -12.35
N ALA A 213 16.72 -10.28 -11.97
CA ALA A 213 16.29 -10.40 -10.59
C ALA A 213 15.33 -11.58 -10.40
N GLN A 214 15.44 -12.26 -9.26
CA GLN A 214 14.53 -13.33 -8.86
C GLN A 214 14.47 -13.50 -7.34
N ILE A 215 13.31 -13.90 -6.82
CA ILE A 215 13.18 -14.51 -5.50
C ILE A 215 13.31 -16.02 -5.68
N MET A 216 14.43 -16.58 -5.19
CA MET A 216 14.77 -17.98 -5.38
C MET A 216 13.64 -18.90 -4.93
N ASN A 217 13.32 -19.89 -5.78
CA ASN A 217 12.28 -20.90 -5.58
C ASN A 217 10.82 -20.41 -5.60
N PHE A 218 10.56 -19.11 -5.79
CA PHE A 218 9.19 -18.55 -5.75
C PHE A 218 8.83 -17.75 -6.99
N THR A 219 9.79 -17.17 -7.71
CA THR A 219 9.56 -16.40 -8.94
C THR A 219 10.39 -16.95 -10.10
N ASN A 220 9.90 -16.82 -11.32
CA ASN A 220 10.79 -16.92 -12.48
C ASN A 220 11.69 -15.68 -12.53
N ALA A 221 12.91 -15.82 -13.06
CA ALA A 221 13.78 -14.68 -13.30
C ALA A 221 13.13 -13.69 -14.28
N SER A 222 13.14 -12.42 -13.90
CA SER A 222 12.81 -11.31 -14.80
C SER A 222 14.07 -10.54 -15.10
N PHE A 223 14.19 -10.05 -16.33
CA PHE A 223 15.33 -9.24 -16.73
C PHE A 223 14.93 -8.13 -17.68
N GLN A 224 15.73 -7.07 -17.68
CA GLN A 224 15.65 -5.99 -18.64
C GLN A 224 17.05 -5.66 -19.13
N THR A 225 17.17 -5.36 -20.41
CA THR A 225 18.41 -4.85 -21.01
C THR A 225 18.27 -3.37 -21.29
N VAL A 226 19.18 -2.56 -20.77
CA VAL A 226 19.20 -1.11 -20.90
C VAL A 226 20.53 -0.62 -21.47
N ASP A 227 20.44 0.47 -22.19
CA ASP A 227 21.57 1.18 -22.77
C ASP A 227 21.88 2.40 -21.89
N ILE A 228 23.06 2.43 -21.26
CA ILE A 228 23.47 3.45 -20.32
C ILE A 228 24.58 4.30 -20.96
N PRO A 229 24.34 5.58 -21.30
CA PRO A 229 25.38 6.46 -21.82
C PRO A 229 26.53 6.67 -20.83
N ALA A 230 27.67 7.14 -21.32
CA ALA A 230 28.82 7.47 -20.48
C ALA A 230 28.46 8.53 -19.43
N GLY A 231 28.87 8.31 -18.17
CA GLY A 231 28.63 9.21 -17.04
C GLY A 231 27.17 9.32 -16.59
N GLN A 232 26.28 8.44 -17.04
CA GLN A 232 24.85 8.50 -16.72
C GLN A 232 24.42 7.41 -15.72
N LYS A 233 23.40 7.74 -14.93
CA LYS A 233 22.68 6.83 -14.02
C LYS A 233 21.31 6.49 -14.62
N ILE A 234 20.92 5.21 -14.57
CA ILE A 234 19.61 4.72 -14.99
C ILE A 234 19.06 3.79 -13.89
N THR A 235 17.75 3.86 -13.65
CA THR A 235 17.03 2.92 -12.78
C THR A 235 16.29 1.88 -13.61
N VAL A 236 16.45 0.61 -13.23
CA VAL A 236 15.73 -0.53 -13.80
C VAL A 236 14.82 -1.12 -12.72
N SER A 237 13.53 -1.11 -12.98
CA SER A 237 12.50 -1.54 -12.04
C SER A 237 11.92 -2.89 -12.49
N LEU A 238 11.94 -3.90 -11.61
CA LEU A 238 11.51 -5.27 -11.94
C LEU A 238 10.57 -5.85 -10.88
N THR A 239 9.55 -6.56 -11.34
CA THR A 239 8.74 -7.47 -10.50
C THR A 239 8.83 -8.88 -11.07
N PRO A 240 9.76 -9.72 -10.57
CA PRO A 240 9.89 -11.11 -11.01
C PRO A 240 8.57 -11.89 -10.82
N PRO A 241 7.96 -12.45 -11.87
CA PRO A 241 6.63 -13.05 -11.75
C PRO A 241 6.69 -14.31 -10.89
N LEU A 242 5.70 -14.48 -10.00
CA LEU A 242 5.56 -15.69 -9.19
C LEU A 242 5.50 -16.94 -10.09
N MET A 243 6.16 -18.01 -9.66
CA MET A 243 6.02 -19.31 -10.29
C MET A 243 4.59 -19.84 -10.10
N PRO A 244 4.08 -20.65 -11.05
CA PRO A 244 2.83 -21.35 -10.84
C PRO A 244 2.84 -22.12 -9.52
N ASN A 245 1.76 -22.02 -8.74
CA ASN A 245 1.62 -22.65 -7.42
C ASN A 245 2.55 -22.13 -6.30
N ALA A 246 3.29 -21.04 -6.49
CA ALA A 246 4.15 -20.46 -5.44
C ALA A 246 3.37 -20.21 -4.13
N LEU A 247 2.16 -19.66 -4.24
CA LEU A 247 1.27 -19.41 -3.10
C LEU A 247 0.84 -20.70 -2.37
N ASN A 248 0.68 -21.81 -3.10
CA ASN A 248 0.29 -23.10 -2.50
C ASN A 248 1.40 -23.68 -1.63
N MET A 249 2.64 -23.25 -1.83
CA MET A 249 3.78 -23.63 -0.99
C MET A 249 3.88 -22.77 0.29
N LEU A 250 3.08 -21.72 0.43
CA LEU A 250 3.17 -20.72 1.50
C LEU A 250 2.05 -20.89 2.53
N SER A 251 1.87 -22.10 3.06
CA SER A 251 0.98 -22.31 4.21
C SER A 251 1.47 -21.52 5.43
N GLU A 252 2.79 -21.43 5.62
CA GLU A 252 3.45 -20.58 6.61
C GLU A 252 4.49 -19.70 5.92
N GLN A 253 4.98 -18.69 6.65
CA GLN A 253 6.05 -17.81 6.16
C GLN A 253 7.31 -18.64 5.85
N LYS A 254 8.00 -18.31 4.77
CA LYS A 254 9.23 -19.00 4.35
C LYS A 254 10.35 -18.02 4.10
N ARG A 255 11.51 -18.28 4.72
CA ARG A 255 12.76 -17.60 4.38
C ARG A 255 13.32 -18.18 3.09
N THR A 256 13.76 -17.30 2.20
CA THR A 256 14.45 -17.61 0.95
C THR A 256 15.41 -16.48 0.63
N ASN A 257 15.99 -16.46 -0.56
CA ASN A 257 16.88 -15.40 -0.99
C ASN A 257 16.34 -14.66 -2.21
N PHE A 258 16.50 -13.35 -2.21
CA PHE A 258 16.42 -12.51 -3.39
C PHE A 258 17.80 -12.47 -4.03
N HIS A 259 17.87 -12.77 -5.33
CA HIS A 259 19.09 -12.80 -6.11
C HIS A 259 19.00 -11.77 -7.22
N ILE A 260 20.06 -10.97 -7.35
CA ILE A 260 20.18 -9.92 -8.36
C ILE A 260 21.52 -10.06 -9.07
N LYS A 261 21.49 -9.86 -10.39
CA LYS A 261 22.65 -9.95 -11.26
C LYS A 261 22.62 -8.84 -12.30
N VAL A 262 23.74 -8.14 -12.45
CA VAL A 262 23.94 -7.15 -13.52
C VAL A 262 25.12 -7.60 -14.37
N THR A 263 24.90 -7.73 -15.67
CA THR A 263 25.93 -8.02 -16.67
C THR A 263 26.00 -6.87 -17.67
N TYR A 264 27.15 -6.64 -18.28
CA TYR A 264 27.24 -5.82 -19.50
C TYR A 264 27.45 -6.72 -20.71
N ILE A 265 26.90 -6.29 -21.84
CA ILE A 265 26.92 -7.04 -23.09
C ILE A 265 27.95 -6.40 -24.02
N GLU A 266 28.97 -7.16 -24.38
CA GLU A 266 30.01 -6.72 -25.31
C GLU A 266 30.27 -7.82 -26.33
N SER A 267 30.24 -7.47 -27.63
CA SER A 267 30.41 -8.42 -28.74
C SER A 267 29.47 -9.64 -28.68
N GLY A 268 28.31 -9.51 -28.02
CA GLY A 268 27.33 -10.59 -27.85
C GLY A 268 27.58 -11.48 -26.63
N GLU A 269 28.62 -11.23 -25.85
CA GLU A 269 28.92 -11.95 -24.61
C GLU A 269 28.46 -11.14 -23.39
N GLU A 270 27.84 -11.81 -22.41
CA GLU A 270 27.50 -11.21 -21.11
C GLU A 270 28.71 -11.33 -20.17
N LYS A 271 29.25 -10.19 -19.74
CA LYS A 271 30.32 -10.11 -18.74
C LYS A 271 29.75 -9.63 -17.41
N LEU A 272 30.09 -10.32 -16.32
CA LEU A 272 29.56 -10.02 -14.99
C LEU A 272 30.06 -8.67 -14.46
N VAL A 273 29.14 -7.83 -13.96
CA VAL A 273 29.44 -6.57 -13.27
C VAL A 273 29.24 -6.73 -11.78
N PHE A 274 28.04 -7.17 -11.42
CA PHE A 274 27.56 -7.20 -10.06
C PHE A 274 26.67 -8.43 -9.87
N GLU A 275 26.79 -9.05 -8.71
CA GLU A 275 25.97 -10.17 -8.30
C GLU A 275 25.86 -10.14 -6.79
N ASP A 276 24.63 -10.19 -6.28
CA ASP A 276 24.38 -10.21 -4.86
C ASP A 276 23.17 -11.07 -4.54
N THR A 277 23.09 -11.50 -3.28
CA THR A 277 22.04 -12.36 -2.78
C THR A 277 21.71 -11.99 -1.35
N GLN A 278 20.46 -11.58 -1.12
CA GLN A 278 20.00 -11.12 0.19
C GLN A 278 18.88 -12.01 0.72
N PRO A 279 18.82 -12.26 2.04
CA PRO A 279 17.73 -13.02 2.63
C PRO A 279 16.43 -12.22 2.60
N VAL A 280 15.34 -12.86 2.18
CA VAL A 280 13.97 -12.30 2.21
C VAL A 280 13.00 -13.29 2.85
N THR A 281 11.88 -12.78 3.35
CA THR A 281 10.81 -13.61 3.91
C THR A 281 9.56 -13.50 3.04
N MET A 282 9.15 -14.62 2.45
CA MET A 282 7.85 -14.76 1.82
C MET A 282 6.78 -14.88 2.91
N LEU A 283 5.80 -13.98 2.92
CA LEU A 283 4.65 -14.08 3.80
C LEU A 283 3.74 -15.25 3.39
N ALA A 284 2.96 -15.79 4.32
CA ALA A 284 2.06 -16.91 4.02
C ALA A 284 0.91 -16.47 3.11
N LYS A 285 0.31 -17.40 2.35
CA LYS A 285 -0.86 -17.14 1.48
C LYS A 285 -2.03 -16.48 2.23
N ARG A 286 -2.17 -16.78 3.52
CA ARG A 286 -3.22 -16.26 4.40
C ARG A 286 -2.82 -15.00 5.17
N ASP A 287 -1.60 -14.51 5.04
CA ASP A 287 -1.13 -13.34 5.78
C ASP A 287 -1.58 -12.07 5.04
N MET A 288 -2.70 -11.49 5.48
CA MET A 288 -3.18 -10.20 5.01
C MET A 288 -2.38 -9.09 5.68
N VAL A 289 -1.68 -8.29 4.89
CA VAL A 289 -0.90 -7.16 5.37
C VAL A 289 -1.83 -5.95 5.48
N LEU A 290 -1.97 -5.40 6.69
CA LEU A 290 -2.70 -4.15 6.91
C LEU A 290 -1.74 -2.97 6.83
N TRP A 291 -0.58 -3.09 7.47
CA TRP A 291 0.50 -2.11 7.43
C TRP A 291 1.83 -2.83 7.26
N MET A 292 2.74 -2.28 6.45
CA MET A 292 4.11 -2.76 6.34
C MET A 292 5.02 -1.65 5.86
N GLN A 293 6.17 -1.48 6.50
CA GLN A 293 7.17 -0.45 6.13
C GLN A 293 6.56 0.96 5.98
N ASN A 294 5.65 1.34 6.89
CA ASN A 294 4.92 2.61 6.85
C ASN A 294 4.01 2.81 5.62
N ILE A 295 3.65 1.72 4.93
CA ILE A 295 2.66 1.74 3.85
C ILE A 295 1.36 1.12 4.37
N ASP A 296 0.24 1.81 4.15
CA ASP A 296 -1.12 1.31 4.40
C ASP A 296 -1.52 0.37 3.25
N PHE A 297 -1.69 -0.91 3.57
CA PHE A 297 -2.09 -1.96 2.65
C PHE A 297 -3.54 -2.40 2.87
N ARG A 298 -4.33 -1.72 3.71
CA ARG A 298 -5.69 -2.16 4.05
C ARG A 298 -6.61 -2.35 2.85
N ASP A 299 -6.50 -1.52 1.81
CA ASP A 299 -7.30 -1.66 0.58
C ASP A 299 -7.03 -2.98 -0.16
N ASN A 300 -5.89 -3.63 0.08
CA ASN A 300 -5.59 -4.95 -0.48
C ASN A 300 -6.52 -6.05 0.05
N ILE A 301 -7.29 -5.81 1.10
CA ILE A 301 -8.38 -6.73 1.48
C ILE A 301 -9.32 -7.03 0.31
N ALA A 302 -9.49 -6.08 -0.63
CA ALA A 302 -10.28 -6.30 -1.84
C ALA A 302 -9.71 -7.44 -2.71
N ALA A 303 -8.42 -7.78 -2.60
CA ALA A 303 -7.84 -8.94 -3.27
C ALA A 303 -8.32 -10.27 -2.65
N TRP A 304 -8.71 -10.30 -1.36
CA TRP A 304 -9.34 -11.47 -0.73
C TRP A 304 -10.81 -11.64 -1.14
N VAL A 305 -11.42 -10.59 -1.70
CA VAL A 305 -12.76 -10.67 -2.30
C VAL A 305 -12.62 -11.40 -3.64
N THR A 306 -13.08 -12.65 -3.69
CA THR A 306 -12.82 -13.62 -4.77
C THR A 306 -14.13 -14.09 -5.40
N PRO A 307 -14.84 -13.22 -6.14
CA PRO A 307 -16.19 -13.49 -6.64
C PRO A 307 -16.26 -14.64 -7.65
N ASN A 308 -15.15 -14.94 -8.32
CA ASN A 308 -15.05 -15.96 -9.36
C ASN A 308 -14.46 -17.30 -8.85
N ASP A 309 -14.26 -17.46 -7.53
CA ASP A 309 -13.82 -18.75 -6.96
C ASP A 309 -14.91 -19.81 -7.19
N PRO A 310 -14.58 -21.04 -7.65
CA PRO A 310 -15.58 -22.11 -7.85
C PRO A 310 -16.46 -22.43 -6.64
N ALA A 311 -15.99 -22.15 -5.41
CA ALA A 311 -16.79 -22.30 -4.20
C ALA A 311 -17.96 -21.28 -4.14
N ILE A 312 -17.80 -20.10 -4.75
CA ILE A 312 -18.85 -19.08 -4.88
C ILE A 312 -19.93 -19.56 -5.87
N ASP A 313 -19.54 -20.14 -7.00
CA ASP A 313 -20.48 -20.77 -7.94
C ASP A 313 -21.24 -21.93 -7.28
N GLN A 314 -20.53 -22.77 -6.52
CA GLN A 314 -21.13 -23.86 -5.76
C GLN A 314 -22.13 -23.32 -4.73
N PHE A 315 -21.81 -22.21 -4.07
CA PHE A 315 -22.71 -21.51 -3.15
C PHE A 315 -23.99 -21.08 -3.87
N PHE A 316 -23.92 -20.41 -5.01
CA PHE A 316 -25.13 -19.98 -5.73
C PHE A 316 -25.96 -21.16 -6.25
N SER A 317 -25.32 -22.27 -6.62
CA SER A 317 -26.01 -23.52 -6.98
C SER A 317 -26.85 -24.09 -5.83
N VAL A 318 -26.43 -23.85 -4.59
CA VAL A 318 -27.20 -24.18 -3.37
C VAL A 318 -28.25 -23.11 -3.09
N ALA A 319 -27.86 -21.83 -3.07
CA ALA A 319 -28.70 -20.70 -2.70
C ALA A 319 -29.93 -20.54 -3.61
N LYS A 320 -29.82 -20.90 -4.90
CA LYS A 320 -30.94 -20.79 -5.85
C LYS A 320 -32.16 -21.62 -5.45
N ARG A 321 -32.02 -22.66 -4.60
CA ARG A 321 -33.16 -23.41 -4.06
C ARG A 321 -34.11 -22.55 -3.21
N TYR A 322 -33.62 -21.43 -2.70
CA TYR A 322 -34.35 -20.49 -1.86
C TYR A 322 -34.84 -19.24 -2.59
N MET A 323 -34.49 -19.09 -3.87
CA MET A 323 -34.91 -17.95 -4.70
C MET A 323 -36.21 -18.25 -5.45
N PRO A 324 -37.13 -17.27 -5.56
CA PRO A 324 -38.27 -17.37 -6.47
C PRO A 324 -37.79 -17.67 -7.90
N GLY A 325 -38.30 -18.74 -8.51
CA GLY A 325 -37.90 -19.15 -9.87
C GLY A 325 -36.45 -19.64 -10.00
N GLY A 326 -35.73 -19.83 -8.89
CA GLY A 326 -34.38 -20.40 -8.90
C GLY A 326 -33.31 -19.55 -9.59
N THR A 327 -33.49 -18.22 -9.62
CA THR A 327 -32.64 -17.29 -10.36
C THR A 327 -32.16 -16.15 -9.47
N PHE A 328 -30.91 -15.75 -9.65
CA PHE A 328 -30.36 -14.47 -9.18
C PHE A 328 -30.19 -13.57 -10.40
N LEU A 329 -30.84 -12.41 -10.38
CA LEU A 329 -30.72 -11.34 -11.40
C LEU A 329 -29.54 -10.40 -11.10
N GLY A 330 -28.96 -10.48 -9.90
CA GLY A 330 -27.87 -9.62 -9.48
C GLY A 330 -28.28 -8.15 -9.45
N HIS A 331 -27.43 -7.26 -9.95
CA HIS A 331 -27.68 -5.82 -10.07
C HIS A 331 -28.86 -5.43 -10.99
N LEU A 332 -29.37 -6.35 -11.81
CA LEU A 332 -30.51 -6.11 -12.71
C LEU A 332 -31.87 -6.24 -12.01
N ALA A 333 -31.89 -6.69 -10.76
CA ALA A 333 -33.10 -6.74 -9.96
C ALA A 333 -33.58 -5.34 -9.58
N ASP A 334 -34.87 -5.20 -9.26
CA ASP A 334 -35.41 -4.01 -8.61
C ASP A 334 -35.02 -3.96 -7.12
N GLU A 335 -35.37 -2.87 -6.43
CA GLU A 335 -34.98 -2.64 -5.03
C GLU A 335 -35.35 -3.80 -4.08
N GLU A 336 -36.58 -4.33 -4.22
CA GLU A 336 -37.04 -5.48 -3.43
C GLU A 336 -36.28 -6.75 -3.83
N GLY A 337 -36.04 -6.96 -5.13
CA GLY A 337 -35.29 -8.09 -5.64
C GLY A 337 -33.83 -8.10 -5.17
N ILE A 338 -33.14 -6.95 -5.14
CA ILE A 338 -31.78 -6.84 -4.59
C ILE A 338 -31.80 -7.26 -3.12
N THR A 339 -32.69 -6.67 -2.32
CA THR A 339 -32.81 -6.99 -0.88
C THR A 339 -33.09 -8.48 -0.65
N ASN A 340 -34.02 -9.06 -1.41
CA ASN A 340 -34.36 -10.47 -1.31
C ASN A 340 -33.17 -11.39 -1.68
N GLN A 341 -32.39 -11.06 -2.71
CA GLN A 341 -31.18 -11.82 -3.05
C GLN A 341 -30.16 -11.82 -1.92
N VAL A 342 -29.91 -10.65 -1.32
CA VAL A 342 -28.97 -10.51 -0.20
C VAL A 342 -29.48 -11.23 1.04
N GLU A 343 -30.79 -11.19 1.31
CA GLU A 343 -31.42 -11.98 2.36
C GLU A 343 -31.20 -13.49 2.13
N LYS A 344 -31.34 -13.98 0.88
CA LYS A 344 -31.13 -15.40 0.57
C LYS A 344 -29.67 -15.81 0.61
N ILE A 345 -28.73 -14.91 0.32
CA ILE A 345 -27.30 -15.13 0.60
C ILE A 345 -27.11 -15.36 2.10
N TYR A 346 -27.58 -14.42 2.94
CA TYR A 346 -27.46 -14.52 4.40
C TYR A 346 -28.10 -15.81 4.93
N TYR A 347 -29.34 -16.11 4.50
CA TYR A 347 -30.06 -17.31 4.88
C TYR A 347 -29.29 -18.59 4.50
N THR A 348 -28.72 -18.64 3.30
CA THR A 348 -27.98 -19.81 2.82
C THR A 348 -26.70 -20.03 3.63
N LEU A 349 -25.94 -18.96 3.90
CA LEU A 349 -24.75 -19.01 4.76
C LEU A 349 -25.08 -19.56 6.15
N LYS A 350 -26.16 -19.07 6.76
CA LYS A 350 -26.63 -19.51 8.08
C LYS A 350 -27.16 -20.95 8.05
N LYS A 351 -28.02 -21.30 7.08
CA LYS A 351 -28.76 -22.57 7.08
C LYS A 351 -27.96 -23.75 6.52
N GLU A 352 -27.30 -23.57 5.40
CA GLU A 352 -26.63 -24.64 4.66
C GLU A 352 -25.17 -24.77 5.08
N TYR A 353 -24.47 -23.65 5.18
CA TYR A 353 -23.04 -23.60 5.51
C TYR A 353 -22.77 -23.48 7.01
N LYS A 354 -23.78 -23.10 7.80
CA LYS A 354 -23.72 -22.97 9.26
C LYS A 354 -22.52 -22.13 9.71
N ILE A 355 -22.28 -21.02 9.01
CA ILE A 355 -21.17 -20.13 9.32
C ILE A 355 -21.31 -19.65 10.77
N SER A 356 -20.26 -19.83 11.56
CA SER A 356 -20.19 -19.43 12.96
C SER A 356 -19.03 -18.48 13.19
N TYR A 357 -19.21 -17.51 14.08
CA TYR A 357 -18.16 -16.57 14.41
C TYR A 357 -17.13 -17.20 15.34
N VAL A 358 -15.84 -17.01 15.03
CA VAL A 358 -14.73 -17.41 15.89
C VAL A 358 -13.82 -16.20 16.10
N SER A 359 -13.83 -15.68 17.34
CA SER A 359 -13.03 -14.52 17.75
C SER A 359 -11.56 -14.90 18.01
N THR A 360 -10.84 -15.32 16.97
CA THR A 360 -9.39 -15.57 17.03
C THR A 360 -8.66 -14.74 15.99
N PRO A 361 -8.56 -13.41 16.18
CA PRO A 361 -7.70 -12.62 15.32
C PRO A 361 -6.24 -13.01 15.58
N ASP A 362 -5.60 -13.65 14.59
CA ASP A 362 -4.17 -13.99 14.62
C ASP A 362 -3.38 -12.82 14.01
N PHE A 363 -3.27 -11.74 14.78
CA PHE A 363 -2.45 -10.59 14.45
C PHE A 363 -0.98 -10.87 14.77
N ARG A 364 -0.11 -10.57 13.82
CA ARG A 364 1.34 -10.53 13.97
C ARG A 364 1.78 -9.09 13.80
N ILE A 365 2.18 -8.48 14.91
CA ILE A 365 2.65 -7.09 14.98
C ILE A 365 4.17 -7.14 15.13
N TYR A 366 4.90 -6.52 14.20
CA TYR A 366 6.35 -6.36 14.26
C TYR A 366 6.72 -4.88 14.29
N ASN A 367 7.99 -4.60 14.58
CA ASN A 367 8.58 -3.26 14.51
C ASN A 367 7.71 -2.21 15.23
N ASN A 368 7.33 -2.49 16.48
CA ASN A 368 6.51 -1.58 17.30
C ASN A 368 5.15 -1.16 16.70
N GLY A 369 4.62 -1.88 15.71
CA GLY A 369 3.35 -1.51 15.07
C GLY A 369 3.47 -1.13 13.60
N GLU A 370 4.69 -0.97 13.06
CA GLU A 370 4.89 -0.60 11.65
C GLU A 370 4.51 -1.71 10.67
N ASP A 371 4.60 -2.97 11.11
CA ASP A 371 4.16 -4.12 10.35
C ASP A 371 3.03 -4.82 11.09
N VAL A 372 1.82 -4.75 10.56
CA VAL A 372 0.63 -5.38 11.12
C VAL A 372 0.06 -6.31 10.08
N ILE A 373 0.06 -7.59 10.42
CA ILE A 373 -0.39 -8.66 9.54
C ILE A 373 -1.47 -9.43 10.27
N GLN A 374 -2.58 -9.71 9.63
CA GLN A 374 -3.61 -10.60 10.14
C GLN A 374 -3.68 -11.85 9.29
N ARG A 375 -3.61 -13.01 9.92
CA ARG A 375 -3.86 -14.26 9.21
C ARG A 375 -5.37 -14.46 9.03
N ILE A 376 -5.82 -14.57 7.78
CA ILE A 376 -7.24 -14.74 7.43
C ILE A 376 -7.43 -15.85 6.39
N ARG A 377 -8.52 -16.61 6.53
CA ARG A 377 -8.97 -17.61 5.55
C ARG A 377 -9.58 -16.94 4.31
N PHE A 378 -9.47 -17.63 3.17
CA PHE A 378 -10.18 -17.25 1.95
C PHE A 378 -11.68 -17.58 2.05
N PRO A 379 -12.55 -16.91 1.26
CA PRO A 379 -13.98 -17.22 1.18
C PRO A 379 -14.30 -18.71 1.01
N SER A 380 -13.60 -19.40 0.10
CA SER A 380 -13.76 -20.84 -0.14
C SER A 380 -13.40 -21.70 1.08
N GLU A 381 -12.41 -21.27 1.87
CA GLU A 381 -12.00 -21.93 3.10
C GLU A 381 -12.98 -21.67 4.24
N THR A 382 -13.53 -20.46 4.34
CA THR A 382 -14.58 -20.08 5.31
C THR A 382 -15.88 -20.85 5.05
N LEU A 383 -16.30 -20.98 3.79
CA LEU A 383 -17.44 -21.81 3.39
C LEU A 383 -17.21 -23.28 3.78
N LYS A 384 -16.01 -23.80 3.53
CA LYS A 384 -15.67 -25.20 3.82
C LYS A 384 -15.59 -25.49 5.31
N SER A 385 -15.08 -24.56 6.12
CA SER A 385 -14.88 -24.74 7.56
C SER A 385 -16.15 -24.52 8.37
N GLY A 386 -17.12 -23.74 7.85
CA GLY A 386 -18.29 -23.34 8.61
C GLY A 386 -17.98 -22.29 9.70
N MET A 387 -16.81 -21.64 9.64
CA MET A 387 -16.41 -20.66 10.66
C MET A 387 -15.53 -19.55 10.08
N GLY A 388 -15.67 -18.35 10.64
CA GLY A 388 -14.81 -17.21 10.32
C GLY A 388 -14.77 -16.15 11.41
N ASN A 389 -13.71 -15.35 11.44
CA ASN A 389 -13.67 -14.10 12.21
C ASN A 389 -14.35 -12.93 11.44
N CYS A 390 -14.30 -11.70 11.97
CA CYS A 390 -15.06 -10.57 11.45
C CYS A 390 -14.69 -10.28 10.00
N ILE A 391 -13.39 -10.14 9.74
CA ILE A 391 -12.87 -9.87 8.41
C ILE A 391 -13.07 -11.05 7.44
N GLU A 392 -12.90 -12.30 7.89
CA GLU A 392 -13.15 -13.51 7.08
C GLU A 392 -14.61 -13.61 6.63
N THR A 393 -15.56 -13.28 7.51
CA THR A 393 -16.98 -13.24 7.15
C THR A 393 -17.33 -12.06 6.26
N ALA A 394 -16.71 -10.89 6.47
CA ALA A 394 -16.89 -9.71 5.63
C ALA A 394 -16.40 -9.96 4.20
N VAL A 395 -15.19 -10.51 4.00
CA VAL A 395 -14.67 -10.81 2.65
C VAL A 395 -15.46 -11.92 1.95
N LEU A 396 -15.95 -12.92 2.69
CA LEU A 396 -16.85 -13.94 2.13
C LEU A 396 -18.14 -13.30 1.63
N PHE A 397 -18.79 -12.50 2.46
CA PHE A 397 -20.05 -11.86 2.09
C PHE A 397 -19.84 -10.88 0.93
N ALA A 398 -18.77 -10.09 0.95
CA ALA A 398 -18.40 -9.20 -0.15
C ALA A 398 -18.16 -9.95 -1.46
N SER A 399 -17.56 -11.15 -1.42
CA SER A 399 -17.32 -11.97 -2.62
C SER A 399 -18.63 -12.44 -3.24
N LEU A 400 -19.63 -12.77 -2.41
CA LEU A 400 -20.96 -13.16 -2.86
C LEU A 400 -21.73 -11.98 -3.45
N LEU A 401 -21.61 -10.79 -2.86
CA LEU A 401 -22.23 -9.57 -3.38
C LEU A 401 -21.60 -9.13 -4.72
N GLU A 402 -20.27 -9.14 -4.81
CA GLU A 402 -19.55 -8.79 -6.04
C GLU A 402 -19.82 -9.80 -7.17
N ALA A 403 -20.01 -11.09 -6.86
CA ALA A 403 -20.42 -12.09 -7.85
C ALA A 403 -21.82 -11.81 -8.44
N LEU A 404 -22.68 -11.10 -7.70
CA LEU A 404 -23.96 -10.56 -8.19
C LEU A 404 -23.83 -9.16 -8.84
N GLN A 405 -22.59 -8.66 -8.97
CA GLN A 405 -22.26 -7.33 -9.49
C GLN A 405 -22.91 -6.19 -8.67
N LEU A 406 -23.12 -6.41 -7.37
CA LEU A 406 -23.60 -5.36 -6.47
C LEU A 406 -22.43 -4.51 -5.99
N ASN A 407 -22.61 -3.19 -5.99
CA ASN A 407 -21.64 -2.28 -5.36
C ASN A 407 -21.53 -2.63 -3.89
N THR A 408 -20.31 -2.86 -3.45
CA THR A 408 -20.00 -3.48 -2.15
C THR A 408 -18.88 -2.69 -1.48
N ALA A 409 -18.94 -2.57 -0.17
CA ALA A 409 -17.85 -2.01 0.62
C ALA A 409 -17.56 -2.88 1.85
N ILE A 410 -16.31 -2.88 2.30
CA ILE A 410 -15.92 -3.42 3.60
C ILE A 410 -15.58 -2.24 4.51
N ILE A 411 -16.21 -2.18 5.67
CA ILE A 411 -15.95 -1.15 6.66
C ILE A 411 -15.04 -1.73 7.75
N LEU A 412 -13.89 -1.09 7.95
CA LEU A 412 -12.93 -1.40 9.00
C LEU A 412 -13.04 -0.34 10.10
N ARG A 413 -13.12 -0.81 11.34
CA ARG A 413 -13.05 0.00 12.57
C ARG A 413 -12.09 -0.67 13.56
N PRO A 414 -11.67 0.00 14.64
CA PRO A 414 -10.82 -0.62 15.66
C PRO A 414 -11.38 -1.98 16.14
N GLY A 415 -10.65 -3.05 15.86
CA GLY A 415 -10.97 -4.41 16.30
C GLY A 415 -12.12 -5.11 15.58
N HIS A 416 -12.75 -4.50 14.55
CA HIS A 416 -13.93 -5.08 13.91
C HIS A 416 -14.04 -4.73 12.42
N ALA A 417 -14.76 -5.57 11.68
CA ALA A 417 -15.05 -5.38 10.27
C ALA A 417 -16.44 -5.90 9.93
N TYR A 418 -17.14 -5.19 9.04
CA TYR A 418 -18.45 -5.56 8.52
C TYR A 418 -18.59 -5.16 7.04
N VAL A 419 -19.65 -5.61 6.38
CA VAL A 419 -19.85 -5.39 4.93
C VAL A 419 -21.01 -4.44 4.69
N ALA A 420 -20.95 -3.71 3.58
CA ALA A 420 -22.06 -2.92 3.07
C ALA A 420 -22.32 -3.24 1.60
N TYR A 421 -23.55 -3.06 1.16
CA TYR A 421 -23.91 -3.11 -0.26
C TYR A 421 -24.81 -1.92 -0.62
N GLN A 422 -24.73 -1.49 -1.87
CA GLN A 422 -25.61 -0.46 -2.39
C GLN A 422 -26.87 -1.07 -2.98
N ASN A 423 -28.00 -0.45 -2.72
CA ASN A 423 -29.26 -0.70 -3.39
C ASN A 423 -29.85 0.66 -3.79
N HIS A 424 -29.89 0.93 -5.09
CA HIS A 424 -30.15 2.26 -5.66
C HIS A 424 -29.25 3.34 -5.04
N GLU A 425 -29.83 4.35 -4.39
CA GLU A 425 -29.08 5.47 -3.81
C GLU A 425 -28.57 5.16 -2.39
N TYR A 426 -29.00 4.05 -1.78
CA TYR A 426 -28.77 3.78 -0.37
C TYR A 426 -27.73 2.69 -0.14
N TRP A 427 -26.92 2.88 0.91
CA TRP A 427 -26.01 1.87 1.43
C TRP A 427 -26.65 1.13 2.62
N TYR A 428 -26.56 -0.18 2.57
CA TYR A 428 -27.07 -1.08 3.60
C TYR A 428 -25.89 -1.81 4.23
N PHE A 429 -25.80 -1.76 5.55
CA PHE A 429 -24.68 -2.30 6.33
C PHE A 429 -25.11 -3.59 7.03
N ILE A 430 -24.32 -4.65 6.89
CA ILE A 430 -24.64 -6.00 7.41
C ILE A 430 -23.57 -6.40 8.42
N GLU A 431 -23.99 -6.64 9.66
CA GLU A 431 -23.14 -7.26 10.67
C GLU A 431 -23.03 -8.78 10.43
N THR A 432 -21.94 -9.21 9.77
CA THR A 432 -21.76 -10.61 9.34
C THR A 432 -21.34 -11.55 10.45
N THR A 433 -20.84 -11.05 11.58
CA THR A 433 -20.44 -11.92 12.70
C THR A 433 -21.63 -12.60 13.38
N LEU A 434 -22.85 -12.10 13.15
CA LEU A 434 -24.07 -12.68 13.73
C LEU A 434 -24.64 -13.86 12.93
N LEU A 435 -23.99 -14.29 11.83
CA LEU A 435 -24.44 -15.42 11.00
C LEU A 435 -24.68 -16.71 11.80
N GLY A 436 -23.90 -16.92 12.86
CA GLY A 436 -23.99 -18.11 13.73
C GLY A 436 -25.02 -18.02 14.85
N GLU A 437 -25.59 -16.85 15.11
CA GLU A 437 -26.50 -16.62 16.23
C GLU A 437 -27.91 -17.12 15.89
N GLU A 438 -28.47 -18.05 16.67
CA GLU A 438 -29.72 -18.75 16.34
C GLU A 438 -30.89 -17.77 16.15
N ASP A 439 -31.04 -16.82 17.08
CA ASP A 439 -32.17 -15.88 17.15
C ASP A 439 -31.97 -14.58 16.33
N VAL A 440 -30.88 -14.46 15.57
CA VAL A 440 -30.62 -13.26 14.75
C VAL A 440 -31.13 -13.46 13.31
N THR A 441 -31.97 -12.52 12.86
CA THR A 441 -32.45 -12.50 11.46
C THR A 441 -31.54 -11.64 10.56
N PHE A 442 -31.72 -11.72 9.24
CA PHE A 442 -31.07 -10.82 8.30
C PHE A 442 -31.34 -9.34 8.61
N TYR A 443 -32.59 -9.01 8.97
CA TYR A 443 -32.98 -7.63 9.31
C TYR A 443 -32.38 -7.16 10.64
N ASP A 444 -32.14 -8.07 11.59
CA ASP A 444 -31.38 -7.75 12.79
C ASP A 444 -29.91 -7.45 12.48
N ALA A 445 -29.30 -8.24 11.60
CA ALA A 445 -27.93 -7.98 11.14
C ALA A 445 -27.82 -6.65 10.39
N LEU A 446 -28.83 -6.27 9.60
CA LEU A 446 -28.91 -4.94 8.97
C LEU A 446 -29.03 -3.81 10.00
N ARG A 447 -29.91 -3.98 10.98
CA ARG A 447 -30.12 -2.99 12.04
C ARG A 447 -28.86 -2.76 12.87
N ILE A 448 -28.14 -3.83 13.20
CA ILE A 448 -26.88 -3.75 13.97
C ILE A 448 -25.77 -3.16 13.09
N GLY A 449 -25.65 -3.58 11.83
CA GLY A 449 -24.69 -2.99 10.89
C GLY A 449 -24.91 -1.48 10.72
N LEU A 450 -26.16 -1.02 10.60
CA LEU A 450 -26.49 0.40 10.56
C LEU A 450 -26.13 1.13 11.86
N SER A 451 -26.34 0.50 13.03
CA SER A 451 -25.92 1.06 14.31
C SER A 451 -24.40 1.26 14.37
N ASN A 452 -23.63 0.25 13.92
CA ASN A 452 -22.17 0.36 13.84
C ASN A 452 -21.76 1.50 12.90
N TYR A 453 -22.38 1.59 11.72
CA TYR A 453 -22.07 2.66 10.78
C TYR A 453 -22.39 4.05 11.31
N ASN A 454 -23.51 4.24 12.02
CA ASN A 454 -23.83 5.54 12.62
C ASN A 454 -22.80 5.96 13.69
N GLU A 455 -22.18 5.00 14.38
CA GLU A 455 -21.05 5.28 15.27
C GLU A 455 -19.77 5.60 14.50
N ASP A 456 -19.51 4.89 13.40
CA ASP A 456 -18.29 5.00 12.61
C ASP A 456 -18.29 6.20 11.65
N GLU A 457 -19.46 6.67 11.23
CA GLU A 457 -19.65 7.71 10.21
C GLU A 457 -18.91 9.01 10.56
N PRO A 458 -18.99 9.56 11.79
CA PRO A 458 -18.20 10.73 12.15
C PRO A 458 -16.69 10.49 12.00
N HIS A 459 -16.19 9.33 12.41
CA HIS A 459 -14.77 8.99 12.33
C HIS A 459 -14.30 8.81 10.89
N LEU A 460 -15.11 8.14 10.06
CA LEU A 460 -14.90 7.99 8.63
C LEU A 460 -14.91 9.35 7.91
N ASN A 461 -15.84 10.23 8.26
CA ASN A 461 -15.93 11.59 7.70
C ASN A 461 -14.76 12.49 8.11
N ASN A 462 -14.17 12.24 9.29
CA ASN A 462 -12.98 12.92 9.78
C ASN A 462 -11.67 12.27 9.28
N ASN A 463 -11.75 11.21 8.47
CA ASN A 463 -10.60 10.41 8.01
C ASN A 463 -9.69 9.96 9.16
N GLU A 464 -10.26 9.57 10.30
CA GLU A 464 -9.47 9.02 11.40
C GLU A 464 -8.79 7.72 10.96
N GLU A 465 -7.47 7.64 11.14
CA GLU A 465 -6.63 6.57 10.59
C GLU A 465 -7.15 5.17 10.91
N ALA A 466 -7.71 4.97 12.10
CA ALA A 466 -8.17 3.66 12.58
C ALA A 466 -9.48 3.17 11.91
N TYR A 467 -10.14 4.02 11.12
CA TYR A 467 -11.38 3.71 10.40
C TYR A 467 -11.13 3.77 8.88
N ARG A 468 -11.72 2.85 8.13
CA ARG A 468 -11.58 2.83 6.67
C ARG A 468 -12.83 2.22 6.02
N ALA A 469 -13.37 2.91 5.01
CA ALA A 469 -14.39 2.36 4.12
C ALA A 469 -13.74 1.96 2.80
N ILE A 470 -13.76 0.66 2.49
CA ILE A 470 -13.07 0.08 1.33
C ILE A 470 -14.13 -0.32 0.31
N PHE A 471 -14.31 0.51 -0.71
CA PHE A 471 -15.26 0.29 -1.79
C PHE A 471 -14.63 -0.65 -2.83
N ILE A 472 -15.26 -1.80 -3.07
CA ILE A 472 -14.68 -2.87 -3.89
C ILE A 472 -14.56 -2.44 -5.35
N ASP A 473 -15.52 -1.67 -5.87
CA ASP A 473 -15.48 -1.07 -7.21
C ASP A 473 -14.29 -0.12 -7.38
N ASP A 474 -14.05 0.77 -6.41
CA ASP A 474 -12.87 1.66 -6.42
C ASP A 474 -11.56 0.87 -6.40
N CYS A 475 -11.51 -0.21 -5.61
CA CYS A 475 -10.35 -1.09 -5.60
C CYS A 475 -10.13 -1.77 -6.96
N ARG A 476 -11.20 -2.21 -7.65
CA ARG A 476 -11.09 -2.77 -9.00
C ARG A 476 -10.61 -1.75 -10.01
N ASP A 477 -11.15 -0.53 -9.98
CA ASP A 477 -10.74 0.58 -10.84
C ASP A 477 -9.28 0.99 -10.60
N ALA A 478 -8.82 0.88 -9.34
CA ALA A 478 -7.42 1.07 -8.96
C ALA A 478 -6.50 -0.13 -9.34
N GLY A 479 -7.04 -1.19 -9.94
CA GLY A 479 -6.28 -2.34 -10.40
C GLY A 479 -6.03 -3.42 -9.33
N ILE A 480 -6.63 -3.31 -8.15
CA ILE A 480 -6.58 -4.35 -7.11
C ILE A 480 -7.45 -5.51 -7.55
N SER A 481 -6.82 -6.50 -8.18
CA SER A 481 -7.47 -7.72 -8.67
C SER A 481 -7.55 -8.79 -7.59
N PRO A 482 -8.59 -9.66 -7.63
CA PRO A 482 -8.68 -10.82 -6.74
C PRO A 482 -7.44 -11.71 -6.79
N ILE A 483 -7.10 -12.32 -5.65
CA ILE A 483 -6.05 -13.32 -5.57
C ILE A 483 -6.48 -14.54 -6.39
N GLU A 484 -5.66 -14.95 -7.35
CA GLU A 484 -5.91 -16.20 -8.09
C GLU A 484 -5.75 -17.41 -7.15
N GLY A 485 -6.78 -18.27 -7.13
CA GLY A 485 -6.94 -19.41 -6.23
C GLY A 485 -5.90 -20.51 -6.40
#